data_AF-A0A060CKU2-F1
#
_entry.id   AF-A0A060CKU2-F1
#
_cell.length_a   1.000
_cell.length_b   1.000
_cell.length_c   1.000
_cell.angle_alpha   90.00
_cell.angle_beta   90.00
_cell.angle_gamma   90.00
#
_symmetry.space_group_name_H-M   'P 1'
#
loop_
_entity.id
_entity.type
_entity.pdbx_description
1 polymer ?
#
loop_
_entity_poly.entity_id
_entity_poly.type
_entity_poly.pdbx_seq_one_letter_code
_entity_poly.pdbx_strand_id
1 'polypeptide(L)'
;FAVRSNDERYLAYVRRLYGEIARQIDGLLFKDGGPVIGIQIENEYMHAGAPWETTYRPGTEYVPAGDEGAAHILILKQIALDAGLDAPIYSCTGWLGSPIPEGEALPMHGGYFFTPWVPDPDFKQPPTREYLFR
;
A
#
# COMPACT_ATOMS: atom_id res chain seq x y z
N PHE A 1 5.63 -16.48 -9.69
CA PHE A 1 6.48 -15.28 -9.64
C PHE A 1 6.27 -14.62 -8.29
N ALA A 2 7.25 -13.87 -7.78
CA ALA A 2 7.11 -13.23 -6.47
C ALA A 2 6.15 -12.03 -6.59
N VAL A 3 5.07 -12.01 -5.80
CA VAL A 3 4.18 -10.85 -5.70
C VAL A 3 4.73 -9.85 -4.69
N ARG A 4 4.32 -8.58 -4.80
CA ARG A 4 4.83 -7.47 -3.96
C ARG A 4 6.36 -7.41 -3.99
N SER A 5 6.90 -7.49 -5.21
CA SER A 5 8.33 -7.52 -5.49
C SER A 5 8.61 -6.85 -6.84
N ASN A 6 9.88 -6.76 -7.23
CA ASN A 6 10.28 -6.26 -8.55
C ASN A 6 10.36 -7.36 -9.64
N ASP A 7 9.77 -8.55 -9.44
CA ASP A 7 9.68 -9.57 -10.50
C ASP A 7 8.88 -9.01 -11.69
N GLU A 8 9.48 -9.01 -12.88
CA GLU A 8 8.85 -8.44 -14.08
C GLU A 8 7.50 -9.06 -14.44
N ARG A 9 7.24 -10.32 -14.07
CA ARG A 9 5.93 -10.93 -14.28
C ARG A 9 4.87 -10.32 -13.37
N TYR A 10 5.25 -9.96 -12.14
CA TYR A 10 4.37 -9.20 -11.25
C TYR A 10 4.16 -7.78 -11.79
N LEU A 11 5.24 -7.08 -12.16
CA LEU A 11 5.15 -5.71 -12.68
C LEU A 11 4.35 -5.63 -13.99
N ALA A 12 4.35 -6.68 -14.82
CA ALA A 12 3.49 -6.76 -15.99
C ALA A 12 1.99 -6.70 -15.64
N TYR A 13 1.57 -7.37 -14.56
CA TYR A 13 0.19 -7.29 -14.08
C TYR A 13 -0.12 -5.95 -13.39
N VAL A 14 0.84 -5.36 -12.70
CA VAL A 14 0.71 -4.01 -12.14
C VAL A 14 0.48 -2.98 -13.25
N ARG A 15 1.31 -2.99 -14.31
CA ARG A 15 1.15 -2.10 -15.47
C ARG A 15 -0.24 -2.23 -16.09
N ARG A 16 -0.73 -3.47 -16.25
CA ARG A 16 -2.09 -3.73 -16.75
C ARG A 16 -3.16 -3.15 -15.81
N LEU A 17 -3.05 -3.39 -14.50
CA LEU A 17 -3.99 -2.89 -13.52
C LEU A 17 -4.03 -1.36 -13.49
N TYR A 18 -2.87 -0.71 -13.45
CA TYR A 18 -2.76 0.75 -13.41
C TYR A 18 -3.30 1.39 -14.69
N GLY A 19 -3.05 0.78 -15.86
CA GLY A 19 -3.66 1.22 -17.12
C GLY A 19 -5.19 1.16 -17.10
N GLU A 20 -5.78 0.09 -16.55
CA GLU A 20 -7.24 0.00 -16.42
C GLU A 20 -7.82 0.96 -15.39
N ILE A 21 -7.09 1.25 -14.30
CA ILE A 21 -7.48 2.28 -13.33
C ILE A 21 -7.48 3.65 -14.01
N ALA A 22 -6.39 4.00 -14.69
CA ALA A 22 -6.25 5.28 -15.40
C ALA A 22 -7.38 5.49 -16.41
N ARG A 23 -7.73 4.45 -17.18
CA ARG A 23 -8.87 4.50 -18.11
C ARG A 23 -10.21 4.74 -17.43
N GLN A 24 -10.42 4.20 -16.23
CA GLN A 24 -11.69 4.36 -15.49
C GLN A 24 -11.82 5.72 -14.82
N ILE A 25 -10.70 6.31 -14.42
CA ILE A 25 -10.68 7.61 -13.73
C ILE A 25 -10.30 8.78 -14.65
N ASP A 26 -10.33 8.57 -15.97
CA ASP A 26 -10.01 9.59 -16.97
C ASP A 26 -10.86 10.86 -16.73
N GLY A 27 -10.18 12.02 -16.70
CA GLY A 27 -10.79 13.31 -16.36
C GLY A 27 -11.08 13.54 -14.87
N LEU A 28 -10.80 12.58 -13.98
CA LEU A 28 -11.00 12.74 -12.53
C LEU A 28 -9.72 13.19 -11.78
N LEU A 29 -8.55 13.15 -12.40
CA LEU A 29 -7.31 13.62 -11.80
C LEU A 29 -7.29 15.16 -11.71
N PHE A 30 -6.61 15.69 -10.69
CA PHE A 30 -6.49 17.13 -10.48
C PHE A 30 -5.92 17.87 -11.69
N LYS A 31 -4.94 17.27 -12.40
CA LYS A 31 -4.36 17.83 -13.63
C LYS A 31 -5.39 18.02 -14.76
N ASP A 32 -6.47 17.25 -14.73
CA ASP A 32 -7.58 17.29 -15.70
C ASP A 32 -8.76 18.15 -15.19
N GLY A 33 -8.60 18.82 -14.05
CA GLY A 33 -9.66 19.59 -13.38
C GLY A 33 -10.59 18.76 -12.49
N GLY A 34 -10.26 17.50 -12.24
CA GLY A 34 -11.04 16.57 -11.43
C GLY A 34 -10.71 16.60 -9.93
N PRO A 35 -11.46 15.82 -9.11
CA PRO A 35 -11.36 15.85 -7.65
C PRO A 35 -10.19 15.03 -7.06
N VAL A 36 -9.52 14.17 -7.82
CA VAL A 36 -8.48 13.28 -7.30
C VAL A 36 -7.16 14.03 -7.17
N ILE A 37 -6.78 14.34 -5.92
CA ILE A 37 -5.55 15.08 -5.58
C ILE A 37 -4.41 14.20 -5.09
N GLY A 38 -4.63 12.91 -4.87
CA GLY A 38 -3.59 12.06 -4.33
C GLY A 38 -3.76 10.58 -4.61
N ILE A 39 -2.63 9.88 -4.65
CA ILE A 39 -2.53 8.45 -4.90
C ILE A 39 -1.61 7.82 -3.86
N GLN A 40 -2.11 6.82 -3.14
CA GLN A 40 -1.26 6.01 -2.28
C GLN A 40 -0.64 4.86 -3.09
N ILE A 41 0.67 4.72 -3.02
CA ILE A 41 1.41 3.60 -3.60
C ILE A 41 1.69 2.58 -2.51
N GLU A 42 1.35 1.32 -2.79
CA GLU A 42 1.44 0.22 -1.82
C GLU A 42 0.54 0.43 -0.57
N ASN A 43 0.46 -0.58 0.28
CA ASN A 43 -0.19 -0.55 1.57
C ASN A 43 0.53 -1.48 2.56
N GLU A 44 1.11 -0.91 3.60
CA GLU A 44 1.85 -1.61 4.65
C GLU A 44 3.02 -2.47 4.15
N TYR A 45 3.67 -2.03 3.06
CA TYR A 45 4.83 -2.70 2.48
C TYR A 45 5.91 -2.98 3.53
N MET A 46 6.46 -4.18 3.53
CA MET A 46 7.45 -4.71 4.49
C MET A 46 7.00 -4.74 5.96
N HIS A 47 5.87 -4.12 6.31
CA HIS A 47 5.31 -4.21 7.64
C HIS A 47 4.36 -5.40 7.79
N ALA A 48 3.44 -5.57 6.83
CA ALA A 48 2.39 -6.59 6.89
C ALA A 48 2.17 -7.25 5.53
N GLY A 49 1.66 -8.49 5.56
CA GLY A 49 1.14 -9.20 4.41
C GLY A 49 -0.39 -9.28 4.48
N ALA A 50 -1.05 -9.20 3.33
CA ALA A 50 -2.47 -9.51 3.23
C ALA A 50 -2.70 -11.03 3.13
N PRO A 51 -3.82 -11.55 3.66
CA PRO A 51 -4.22 -12.94 3.37
C PRO A 51 -4.53 -13.09 1.88
N TRP A 52 -4.29 -14.29 1.33
CA TRP A 52 -4.71 -14.63 -0.03
C TRP A 52 -6.24 -14.78 -0.13
N GLU A 53 -6.90 -15.13 0.99
CA GLU A 53 -8.35 -15.21 1.08
C GLU A 53 -9.00 -13.91 1.52
N THR A 54 -10.29 -13.75 1.21
CA THR A 54 -11.09 -12.58 1.57
C THR A 54 -11.46 -12.50 3.06
N THR A 55 -11.38 -13.63 3.78
CA THR A 55 -11.67 -13.71 5.21
C THR A 55 -10.60 -14.51 5.91
N TYR A 56 -10.08 -13.98 7.02
CA TYR A 56 -9.12 -14.71 7.85
C TYR A 56 -9.73 -16.01 8.41
N ARG A 57 -8.98 -17.11 8.30
CA ARG A 57 -9.30 -18.40 8.92
C ARG A 57 -8.02 -19.07 9.42
N PRO A 58 -8.08 -19.94 10.45
CA PRO A 58 -6.93 -20.77 10.79
C PRO A 58 -6.40 -21.51 9.56
N GLY A 59 -5.10 -21.37 9.28
CA GLY A 59 -4.45 -21.93 8.09
C GLY A 59 -4.44 -21.03 6.85
N THR A 60 -4.90 -19.78 6.94
CA THR A 60 -4.81 -18.77 5.86
C THR A 60 -3.38 -18.58 5.39
N GLU A 61 -3.18 -18.60 4.07
CA GLU A 61 -1.91 -18.26 3.45
C GLU A 61 -1.81 -16.75 3.26
N TYR A 62 -0.61 -16.19 3.42
CA TYR A 62 -0.37 -14.75 3.28
C TYR A 62 0.47 -14.44 2.04
N VAL A 63 0.20 -13.30 1.41
CA VAL A 63 1.15 -12.70 0.47
C VAL A 63 2.41 -12.27 1.24
N PRO A 64 3.60 -12.31 0.62
CA PRO A 64 4.80 -11.75 1.25
C PRO A 64 4.60 -10.29 1.65
N ALA A 65 5.25 -9.87 2.74
CA ALA A 65 5.30 -8.46 3.12
C ALA A 65 6.09 -7.62 2.08
N GLY A 66 6.96 -8.28 1.31
CA GLY A 66 7.95 -7.67 0.44
C GLY A 66 9.25 -7.38 1.17
N ASP A 67 10.33 -7.20 0.40
CA ASP A 67 11.71 -7.07 0.90
C ASP A 67 12.57 -6.07 0.13
N GLU A 68 12.05 -5.53 -0.99
CA GLU A 68 12.79 -4.64 -1.90
C GLU A 68 12.84 -3.16 -1.46
N GLY A 69 12.31 -2.82 -0.28
CA GLY A 69 12.42 -1.47 0.29
C GLY A 69 11.77 -0.36 -0.56
N ALA A 70 12.34 0.84 -0.45
CA ALA A 70 11.84 2.03 -1.16
C ALA A 70 11.94 1.88 -2.69
N ALA A 71 12.87 1.07 -3.20
CA ALA A 71 13.04 0.84 -4.63
C ALA A 71 11.76 0.27 -5.27
N HIS A 72 11.05 -0.61 -4.56
CA HIS A 72 9.77 -1.13 -5.02
C HIS A 72 8.70 -0.03 -5.16
N ILE A 73 8.58 0.83 -4.14
CA ILE A 73 7.61 1.93 -4.16
C ILE A 73 7.91 2.90 -5.32
N LEU A 74 9.18 3.20 -5.57
CA LEU A 74 9.61 4.06 -6.67
C LEU A 74 9.28 3.46 -8.04
N ILE A 75 9.48 2.15 -8.23
CA ILE A 75 9.11 1.47 -9.48
C ILE A 75 7.60 1.52 -9.70
N LEU A 76 6.80 1.25 -8.65
CA LEU A 76 5.34 1.35 -8.75
C LEU A 76 4.88 2.78 -9.06
N LYS A 77 5.48 3.79 -8.41
CA LYS A 77 5.20 5.21 -8.71
C LYS A 77 5.53 5.54 -10.17
N GLN A 78 6.67 5.08 -10.69
CA GLN A 78 7.01 5.29 -12.10
C GLN A 78 5.99 4.63 -13.03
N ILE A 79 5.55 3.39 -12.73
CA ILE A 79 4.50 2.72 -13.50
C ILE A 79 3.18 3.50 -13.45
N ALA A 80 2.84 4.11 -12.31
CA ALA A 80 1.65 4.97 -12.19
C ALA A 80 1.76 6.19 -13.11
N LEU A 81 2.90 6.88 -13.08
CA LEU A 81 3.17 8.02 -13.96
C LEU A 81 3.09 7.64 -15.43
N ASP A 82 3.71 6.52 -15.82
CA ASP A 82 3.69 6.00 -17.20
C ASP A 82 2.26 5.67 -17.67
N ALA A 83 1.39 5.24 -16.75
CA ALA A 83 -0.03 4.99 -17.02
C ALA A 83 -0.88 6.28 -17.04
N GLY A 84 -0.28 7.45 -16.78
CA GLY A 84 -0.98 8.73 -16.73
C GLY A 84 -1.62 9.04 -15.36
N LEU A 85 -1.42 8.20 -14.35
CA LEU A 85 -1.86 8.41 -12.97
C LEU A 85 -0.94 9.42 -12.27
N ASP A 86 -1.00 10.67 -12.74
CA ASP A 86 -0.20 11.80 -12.28
C ASP A 86 -1.05 12.70 -11.37
N ALA A 87 -0.75 12.64 -10.07
CA ALA A 87 -1.45 13.38 -9.02
C ALA A 87 -0.45 14.25 -8.23
N PRO A 88 -0.88 15.39 -7.67
CA PRO A 88 0.03 16.30 -6.97
C PRO A 88 0.58 15.71 -5.65
N ILE A 89 -0.08 14.71 -5.08
CA ILE A 89 0.34 14.07 -3.83
C ILE A 89 0.47 12.56 -4.04
N TYR A 90 1.62 12.01 -3.69
CA TYR A 90 1.80 10.57 -3.50
C TYR A 90 2.00 10.28 -2.02
N SER A 91 1.40 9.21 -1.53
CA SER A 91 1.63 8.71 -0.18
C SER A 91 2.08 7.25 -0.18
N CYS A 92 2.69 6.85 0.92
CA CYS A 92 2.95 5.45 1.25
C CYS A 92 2.71 5.24 2.74
N THR A 93 2.61 3.99 3.18
CA THR A 93 2.55 3.70 4.62
C THR A 93 3.82 4.16 5.33
N GLY A 94 3.67 4.91 6.41
CA GLY A 94 4.78 5.50 7.17
C GLY A 94 5.04 4.86 8.54
N TRP A 95 4.28 3.83 8.95
CA TRP A 95 4.47 3.20 10.26
C TRP A 95 5.36 1.97 10.22
N LEU A 96 5.98 1.72 11.38
CA LEU A 96 6.74 0.52 11.70
C LEU A 96 7.85 0.26 10.66
N GLY A 97 7.96 -0.94 10.11
CA GLY A 97 9.02 -1.31 9.18
C GLY A 97 8.81 -0.85 7.73
N SER A 98 7.79 -0.02 7.46
CA SER A 98 7.47 0.38 6.09
C SER A 98 8.53 1.33 5.51
N PRO A 99 9.03 1.08 4.29
CA PRO A 99 10.03 1.94 3.69
C PRO A 99 9.41 3.25 3.22
N ILE A 100 10.13 4.36 3.43
CA ILE A 100 9.71 5.69 3.02
C ILE A 100 10.66 6.17 1.89
N PRO A 101 10.17 6.36 0.65
CA PRO A 101 10.98 6.93 -0.41
C PRO A 101 11.09 8.45 -0.22
N GLU A 102 12.20 8.90 0.37
CA GLU A 102 12.45 10.32 0.67
C GLU A 102 12.29 11.22 -0.55
N GLY A 103 11.58 12.34 -0.38
CA GLY A 103 11.32 13.30 -1.45
C GLY A 103 10.27 12.87 -2.48
N GLU A 104 9.83 11.61 -2.46
CA GLU A 104 9.00 11.03 -3.52
C GLU A 104 7.58 10.68 -3.07
N ALA A 105 7.35 10.36 -1.79
CA ALA A 105 6.02 10.14 -1.22
C ALA A 105 5.91 10.64 0.22
N LEU A 106 4.72 11.13 0.60
CA LEU A 106 4.41 11.51 1.98
C LEU A 106 4.16 10.26 2.83
N PRO A 107 4.81 10.12 3.99
CA PRO A 107 4.51 9.03 4.91
C PRO A 107 3.13 9.25 5.56
N MET A 108 2.19 8.38 5.22
CA MET A 108 0.88 8.34 5.85
C MET A 108 1.00 7.55 7.15
N HIS A 109 0.67 8.18 8.28
CA HIS A 109 0.61 7.54 9.58
C HIS A 109 -0.83 7.22 9.95
N GLY A 110 -1.03 6.04 10.54
CA GLY A 110 -2.31 5.55 10.99
C GLY A 110 -2.15 4.56 12.13
N GLY A 111 -3.28 4.18 12.70
CA GLY A 111 -3.35 3.19 13.76
C GLY A 111 -4.80 2.74 13.93
N TYR A 112 -4.97 1.64 14.63
CA TYR A 112 -6.30 1.18 15.04
C TYR A 112 -6.37 1.12 16.56
N PHE A 113 -7.45 1.68 17.11
CA PHE A 113 -7.69 1.62 18.55
C PHE A 113 -7.90 0.17 19.04
N PHE A 114 -8.45 -0.69 18.18
CA PHE A 114 -8.62 -2.13 18.42
C PHE A 114 -7.94 -2.92 17.30
N THR A 115 -7.41 -4.11 17.58
CA THR A 115 -6.73 -4.99 16.61
C THR A 115 -7.63 -6.16 16.22
N PRO A 116 -8.68 -5.96 15.39
CA PRO A 116 -9.66 -7.00 15.04
C PRO A 116 -9.08 -8.16 14.22
N TRP A 117 -7.87 -8.00 13.70
CA TRP A 117 -7.13 -9.05 12.97
C TRP A 117 -6.39 -10.03 13.90
N VAL A 118 -6.47 -9.85 15.23
CA VAL A 118 -5.99 -10.85 16.19
C VAL A 118 -7.16 -11.79 16.51
N PRO A 119 -7.15 -13.04 16.02
CA PRO A 119 -8.31 -13.92 16.04
C PRO A 119 -8.49 -14.68 17.37
N ASP A 120 -7.55 -14.52 18.31
CA ASP A 120 -7.54 -15.24 19.56
C ASP A 120 -8.62 -14.67 20.51
N PRO A 121 -9.65 -15.46 20.88
CA PRO A 121 -10.73 -15.00 21.75
C PRO A 121 -10.24 -14.65 23.16
N ASP A 122 -9.09 -15.18 23.59
CA ASP A 122 -8.48 -14.87 24.89
C ASP A 122 -7.51 -13.66 24.81
N PHE A 123 -7.32 -13.09 23.61
CA PHE A 123 -6.43 -11.95 23.42
C PHE A 123 -6.95 -10.71 24.15
N LYS A 124 -6.18 -10.29 25.16
CA LYS A 124 -6.38 -9.02 25.86
C LYS A 124 -5.44 -7.97 25.28
N GLN A 125 -5.98 -7.12 24.42
CA GLN A 125 -5.20 -6.07 23.78
C GLN A 125 -4.66 -5.07 24.82
N PRO A 126 -3.34 -4.81 24.85
CA PRO A 126 -2.79 -3.70 25.62
C PRO A 126 -3.16 -2.35 24.98
N PRO A 127 -3.09 -1.22 25.70
CA PRO A 127 -3.34 0.08 25.08
C PRO A 127 -2.49 0.29 23.82
N THR A 128 -3.14 0.62 22.70
CA THR A 128 -2.47 0.82 21.41
C THR A 128 -1.48 1.98 21.50
N ARG A 129 -0.22 1.70 21.18
CA ARG A 129 0.90 2.64 21.39
C ARG A 129 0.72 3.96 20.65
N GLU A 130 0.12 3.92 19.46
CA GLU A 130 -0.11 5.05 18.56
C GLU A 130 -1.04 6.12 19.18
N TYR A 131 -1.77 5.77 20.26
CA TYR A 131 -2.70 6.68 20.96
C TYR A 131 -2.25 6.99 22.39
N LEU A 132 -1.05 6.58 22.78
CA LEU A 132 -0.49 6.92 24.09
C LEU A 132 0.39 8.16 23.96
N PHE A 133 0.12 9.17 24.78
CA PHE A 133 1.06 10.25 25.01
C PHE A 133 2.30 9.68 25.71
N ARG A 134 3.47 9.85 25.09
CA ARG A 134 4.76 9.37 25.60
C ARG A 134 5.78 10.50 25.58
#